data_AF-A0AB33A7L7-F1
#
_entry.id   AF-A0AB33A7L7-F1
#
_cell.length_a   1.000
_cell.length_b   1.000
_cell.length_c   1.000
_cell.angle_alpha   90.00
_cell.angle_beta   90.00
_cell.angle_gamma   90.00
#
_symmetry.space_group_name_H-M   'P 1'
#
loop_
_entity.id
_entity.type
_entity.pdbx_description
1 polymer ?
#
loop_
_entity_poly.entity_id
_entity_poly.type
_entity_poly.pdbx_seq_one_letter_code
_entity_poly.pdbx_strand_id
1 'polypeptide(L)'
;MIDNDHWWWNVPEFVQAQQQQGFRAWVEAIELGIELGEVTFTDIIPDLPADMFSDEAITIAERALLNRYPDTLALKDDPDKGWAYMKYLGQAYVEKLECRWVYQPKVAGKWDIEGPSIERPWPNNMLLPILPLVGGAVGCQSGEEWLWVFNNNRKSYLEWKSNGSPKSWDWP
;
A
#
# COMPACT_ATOMS: atom_id res chain seq x y z
N MET A 1 15.42 -16.43 14.38
CA MET A 1 14.22 -16.59 13.55
C MET A 1 13.11 -15.79 14.20
N ILE A 2 12.40 -14.97 13.42
CA ILE A 2 11.20 -14.29 13.93
C ILE A 2 10.10 -15.35 13.90
N ASP A 3 9.73 -15.91 15.04
CA ASP A 3 8.81 -17.05 15.20
C ASP A 3 7.35 -16.77 14.77
N ASN A 4 7.07 -15.67 14.07
CA ASN A 4 5.73 -15.26 13.64
C ASN A 4 5.75 -14.47 12.32
N ASP A 5 6.72 -14.75 11.46
CA ASP A 5 6.77 -14.14 10.13
C ASP A 5 5.52 -14.53 9.32
N HIS A 6 4.85 -13.56 8.72
CA HIS A 6 3.73 -13.81 7.79
C HIS A 6 2.62 -14.74 8.34
N TRP A 7 2.41 -14.72 9.67
CA TRP A 7 1.48 -15.62 10.38
C TRP A 7 0.04 -15.58 9.86
N TRP A 8 -0.34 -14.53 9.13
CA TRP A 8 -1.65 -14.37 8.52
C TRP A 8 -2.01 -15.46 7.52
N TRP A 9 -1.04 -16.12 6.88
CA TRP A 9 -1.32 -17.28 6.02
C TRP A 9 -1.88 -18.48 6.81
N ASN A 10 -1.72 -18.50 8.14
CA ASN A 10 -2.36 -19.48 9.02
C ASN A 10 -3.79 -19.08 9.42
N VAL A 11 -4.32 -17.96 8.91
CA VAL A 11 -5.69 -17.49 9.18
C VAL A 11 -6.59 -17.85 7.99
N PRO A 12 -7.56 -18.77 8.15
CA PRO A 12 -8.42 -19.20 7.04
C PRO A 12 -9.14 -18.05 6.33
N GLU A 13 -9.61 -17.06 7.09
CA GLU A 13 -10.29 -15.88 6.57
C GLU A 13 -9.37 -15.04 5.68
N PHE A 14 -8.08 -14.95 6.02
CA PHE A 14 -7.10 -14.24 5.20
C PHE A 14 -6.83 -14.97 3.90
N VAL A 15 -6.64 -16.30 3.95
CA VAL A 15 -6.43 -17.13 2.76
C VAL A 15 -7.65 -17.05 1.83
N GLN A 16 -8.86 -17.14 2.39
CA GLN A 16 -10.10 -17.01 1.63
C GLN A 16 -10.26 -15.63 1.01
N ALA A 17 -9.87 -14.56 1.71
CA ALA A 17 -9.94 -13.19 1.19
C ALA A 17 -9.12 -13.02 -0.10
N GLN A 18 -7.95 -13.67 -0.21
CA GLN A 18 -7.12 -13.59 -1.42
C GLN A 18 -7.76 -14.28 -2.64
N GLN A 19 -8.72 -15.17 -2.42
CA GLN A 19 -9.45 -15.88 -3.48
C GLN A 19 -10.70 -15.13 -3.96
N GLN A 20 -11.08 -14.03 -3.31
CA GLN A 20 -12.27 -13.28 -3.69
C GLN A 20 -12.09 -12.65 -5.08
N GLN A 21 -13.00 -12.99 -5.99
CA GLN A 21 -12.95 -12.52 -7.39
C GLN A 21 -12.92 -10.99 -7.49
N GLY A 22 -13.69 -10.29 -6.64
CA GLY A 22 -13.74 -8.83 -6.63
C GLY A 22 -12.39 -8.19 -6.28
N PHE A 23 -11.69 -8.73 -5.28
CA PHE A 23 -10.36 -8.24 -4.92
C PHE A 23 -9.33 -8.53 -6.01
N ARG A 24 -9.34 -9.74 -6.56
CA ARG A 24 -8.42 -10.11 -7.65
C ARG A 24 -8.61 -9.23 -8.88
N ALA A 25 -9.87 -9.02 -9.30
CA ALA A 25 -10.19 -8.13 -10.41
C ALA A 25 -9.80 -6.65 -10.11
N TRP A 26 -9.91 -6.22 -8.85
CA TRP A 26 -9.48 -4.89 -8.44
C TRP A 26 -7.96 -4.71 -8.54
N VAL A 27 -7.16 -5.71 -8.14
CA VAL A 27 -5.69 -5.69 -8.29
C VAL A 27 -5.32 -5.72 -9.78
N GLU A 28 -5.92 -6.64 -10.53
CA GLU A 28 -5.68 -6.79 -11.99
C GLU A 28 -5.98 -5.49 -12.74
N ALA A 29 -7.06 -4.78 -12.39
CA ALA A 29 -7.39 -3.50 -13.01
C ALA A 29 -6.36 -2.40 -12.74
N ILE A 30 -5.63 -2.45 -11.61
CA ILE A 30 -4.54 -1.50 -11.32
C ILE A 30 -3.30 -1.87 -12.12
N GLU A 31 -2.87 -3.13 -12.03
CA GLU A 31 -1.65 -3.62 -12.66
C GLU A 31 -1.73 -3.52 -14.19
N LEU A 32 -2.80 -4.05 -14.78
CA LEU A 32 -3.03 -3.99 -16.23
C LEU A 32 -3.26 -2.55 -16.70
N GLY A 33 -3.97 -1.75 -15.91
CA GLY A 33 -4.20 -0.34 -16.23
C GLY A 33 -2.89 0.45 -16.32
N ILE A 34 -1.93 0.17 -15.44
CA ILE A 34 -0.60 0.78 -15.48
C ILE A 34 0.22 0.24 -16.65
N GLU A 35 0.21 -1.09 -16.87
CA GLU A 35 0.94 -1.74 -17.97
C GLU A 35 0.49 -1.20 -19.34
N LEU A 36 -0.82 -1.03 -19.53
CA LEU A 36 -1.40 -0.49 -20.75
C LEU A 36 -1.29 1.04 -20.86
N GLY A 37 -0.82 1.72 -19.82
CA GLY A 37 -0.78 3.18 -19.74
C GLY A 37 -2.16 3.84 -19.65
N GLU A 38 -3.20 3.09 -19.31
CA GLU A 38 -4.58 3.58 -19.10
C GLU A 38 -4.79 4.20 -17.71
N VAL A 39 -3.91 3.87 -16.75
CA VAL A 39 -3.87 4.47 -15.41
C VAL A 39 -2.57 5.25 -15.25
N THR A 40 -2.65 6.57 -15.32
CA THR A 40 -1.48 7.46 -15.15
C THR A 40 -1.47 8.17 -13.79
N PHE A 41 -2.51 8.00 -12.97
CA PHE A 41 -2.79 8.77 -11.74
C PHE A 41 -2.80 10.31 -11.89
N THR A 42 -2.47 10.86 -13.07
CA THR A 42 -2.33 12.29 -13.34
C THR A 42 -3.65 13.06 -13.18
N ASP A 43 -4.78 12.38 -13.34
CA ASP A 43 -6.11 12.97 -13.15
C ASP A 43 -6.37 13.38 -11.69
N ILE A 44 -5.70 12.73 -10.72
CA ILE A 44 -5.83 13.05 -9.29
C ILE A 44 -4.56 13.68 -8.71
N ILE A 45 -3.39 13.35 -9.25
CA ILE A 45 -2.09 13.87 -8.81
C ILE A 45 -1.50 14.64 -9.99
N PRO A 46 -1.72 15.96 -10.08
CA PRO A 46 -1.14 16.76 -11.15
C PRO A 46 0.39 16.75 -11.05
N ASP A 47 1.06 16.96 -12.19
CA ASP A 47 2.50 17.16 -12.30
C ASP A 47 3.37 15.95 -11.85
N LEU A 48 2.85 14.72 -11.96
CA LEU A 48 3.66 13.52 -11.73
C LEU A 48 4.86 13.45 -12.71
N PRO A 49 6.06 13.11 -12.23
CA PRO A 49 7.22 12.88 -13.09
C PRO A 49 7.07 11.58 -13.89
N ALA A 50 7.94 11.39 -14.89
CA ALA A 50 7.93 10.20 -15.73
C ALA A 50 8.09 8.89 -14.94
N ASP A 51 8.94 8.87 -13.90
CA ASP A 51 8.92 7.83 -12.88
C ASP A 51 7.88 8.18 -11.82
N MET A 52 6.63 7.78 -12.08
CA MET A 52 5.46 8.10 -11.26
C MET A 52 5.51 7.50 -9.84
N PHE A 53 6.52 6.69 -9.50
CA PHE A 53 6.71 6.16 -8.15
C PHE A 53 8.07 6.54 -7.55
N SER A 54 8.73 7.56 -8.09
CA SER A 54 9.93 8.15 -7.51
C SER A 54 9.65 8.86 -6.18
N ASP A 55 10.69 9.17 -5.41
CA ASP A 55 10.57 9.92 -4.14
C ASP A 55 9.88 11.28 -4.35
N GLU A 56 10.24 11.96 -5.43
CA GLU A 56 9.60 13.21 -5.85
C GLU A 56 8.11 13.00 -6.13
N ALA A 57 7.74 11.95 -6.87
CA ALA A 57 6.34 11.63 -7.14
C ALA A 57 5.55 11.35 -5.85
N ILE A 58 6.12 10.60 -4.90
CA ILE A 58 5.47 10.31 -3.61
C ILE A 58 5.20 11.61 -2.84
N THR A 59 6.16 12.53 -2.81
CA THR A 59 5.96 13.86 -2.19
C THR A 59 4.91 14.70 -2.91
N ILE A 60 4.89 14.71 -4.25
CA ILE A 60 3.88 15.42 -5.04
C ILE A 60 2.48 14.86 -4.76
N ALA A 61 2.36 13.54 -4.69
CA ALA A 61 1.10 12.86 -4.42
C ALA A 61 0.56 13.15 -3.02
N GLU A 62 1.40 13.17 -1.99
CA GLU A 62 0.96 13.56 -0.65
C GLU A 62 0.51 15.02 -0.61
N ARG A 63 1.25 15.93 -1.25
CA ARG A 63 0.82 17.34 -1.34
C ARG A 63 -0.50 17.49 -2.09
N ALA A 64 -0.72 16.75 -3.17
CA ALA A 64 -1.99 16.75 -3.89
C ALA A 64 -3.14 16.25 -3.01
N LEU A 65 -2.91 15.21 -2.20
CA LEU A 65 -3.86 14.73 -1.20
C LEU A 65 -4.21 15.83 -0.18
N LEU A 66 -3.20 16.46 0.44
CA LEU A 66 -3.41 17.46 1.48
C LEU A 66 -4.06 18.74 0.94
N ASN A 67 -3.74 19.15 -0.28
CA ASN A 67 -4.40 20.26 -0.96
C ASN A 67 -5.88 19.96 -1.23
N ARG A 68 -6.22 18.70 -1.46
CA ARG A 68 -7.60 18.26 -1.71
C ARG A 68 -8.40 18.11 -0.41
N TYR A 69 -7.77 17.58 0.63
CA TYR A 69 -8.44 17.21 1.88
C TYR A 69 -7.89 18.01 3.06
N PRO A 70 -8.61 19.05 3.51
CA PRO A 70 -8.17 19.86 4.65
C PRO A 70 -8.20 19.09 5.98
N ASP A 71 -9.02 18.03 6.07
CA ASP A 71 -9.13 17.18 7.25
C ASP A 71 -9.65 15.78 6.88
N THR A 72 -9.66 14.89 7.87
CA THR A 72 -10.07 13.49 7.71
C THR A 72 -11.58 13.33 7.48
N LEU A 73 -12.40 14.33 7.81
CA LEU A 73 -13.83 14.33 7.53
C LEU A 73 -14.06 14.55 6.03
N ALA A 74 -13.36 15.52 5.43
CA ALA A 74 -13.41 15.77 4.00
C ALA A 74 -12.94 14.56 3.18
N LEU A 75 -11.92 13.83 3.65
CA LEU A 75 -11.48 12.57 3.04
C LEU A 75 -12.58 11.49 3.10
N LYS A 76 -13.25 11.37 4.25
CA LYS A 76 -14.33 10.40 4.46
C LYS A 76 -15.55 10.67 3.56
N ASP A 77 -15.82 11.92 3.25
CA ASP A 77 -16.96 12.35 2.44
C ASP A 77 -16.74 12.20 0.91
N ASP A 78 -15.52 11.89 0.46
CA ASP A 78 -15.16 11.64 -0.97
C ASP A 78 -14.35 10.34 -1.14
N PRO A 79 -14.94 9.17 -0.78
CA PRO A 79 -14.22 7.89 -0.70
C PRO A 79 -13.63 7.44 -2.03
N ASP A 80 -14.34 7.67 -3.15
CA ASP A 80 -13.90 7.23 -4.48
C ASP A 80 -12.55 7.82 -4.88
N LYS A 81 -12.33 9.10 -4.57
CA LYS A 81 -11.05 9.76 -4.85
C LYS A 81 -10.01 9.48 -3.78
N GLY A 82 -10.42 9.30 -2.52
CA GLY A 82 -9.54 8.77 -1.47
C GLY A 82 -8.94 7.40 -1.86
N TRP A 83 -9.71 6.55 -2.53
CA TRP A 83 -9.24 5.27 -3.04
C TRP A 83 -8.21 5.41 -4.15
N ALA A 84 -8.29 6.44 -4.99
CA ALA A 84 -7.30 6.66 -6.03
C ALA A 84 -5.92 6.98 -5.44
N TYR A 85 -5.86 7.79 -4.37
CA TYR A 85 -4.63 8.02 -3.59
C TYR A 85 -4.13 6.75 -2.90
N MET A 86 -5.03 5.94 -2.34
CA MET A 86 -4.69 4.64 -1.75
C MET A 86 -4.07 3.69 -2.78
N LYS A 87 -4.65 3.61 -3.98
CA LYS A 87 -4.13 2.80 -5.10
C LYS A 87 -2.73 3.27 -5.49
N TYR A 88 -2.55 4.57 -5.69
CA TYR A 88 -1.25 5.16 -6.01
C TYR A 88 -0.20 4.78 -4.96
N LEU A 89 -0.49 5.05 -3.68
CA LEU A 89 0.47 4.82 -2.61
C LEU A 89 0.82 3.35 -2.48
N GLY A 90 -0.17 2.44 -2.47
CA GLY A 90 0.11 1.02 -2.36
C GLY A 90 0.84 0.47 -3.58
N GLN A 91 0.54 0.95 -4.79
CA GLN A 91 1.25 0.54 -5.99
C GLN A 91 2.73 0.98 -5.97
N ALA A 92 3.04 2.13 -5.38
CA ALA A 92 4.44 2.54 -5.18
C ALA A 92 5.23 1.49 -4.37
N TYR A 93 4.61 0.83 -3.38
CA TYR A 93 5.26 -0.27 -2.65
C TYR A 93 5.44 -1.52 -3.52
N VAL A 94 4.46 -1.85 -4.34
CA VAL A 94 4.53 -3.01 -5.27
C VAL A 94 5.69 -2.81 -6.24
N GLU A 95 5.72 -1.67 -6.94
CA GLU A 95 6.66 -1.39 -8.01
C GLU A 95 8.11 -1.22 -7.55
N LYS A 96 8.30 -0.61 -6.37
CA LYS A 96 9.65 -0.23 -5.91
C LYS A 96 10.24 -1.16 -4.87
N LEU A 97 9.40 -1.89 -4.11
CA LEU A 97 9.83 -2.71 -2.98
C LEU A 97 9.45 -4.19 -3.12
N GLU A 98 9.02 -4.63 -4.31
CA GLU A 98 8.59 -6.01 -4.59
C GLU A 98 7.46 -6.50 -3.65
N CYS A 99 6.67 -5.57 -3.12
CA CYS A 99 5.53 -5.90 -2.29
C CYS A 99 4.36 -6.46 -3.12
N ARG A 100 3.35 -7.02 -2.46
CA ARG A 100 2.12 -7.45 -3.12
C ARG A 100 0.88 -6.91 -2.43
N TRP A 101 -0.15 -6.67 -3.23
CA TRP A 101 -1.49 -6.40 -2.73
C TRP A 101 -2.07 -7.65 -2.07
N VAL A 102 -2.64 -7.47 -0.87
CA VAL A 102 -3.47 -8.48 -0.20
C VAL A 102 -4.72 -7.83 0.38
N TYR A 103 -5.78 -8.62 0.53
CA TYR A 103 -6.96 -8.17 1.25
C TYR A 103 -6.86 -8.58 2.71
N GLN A 104 -6.80 -7.61 3.62
CA GLN A 104 -6.87 -7.84 5.06
C GLN A 104 -8.33 -7.98 5.49
N PRO A 105 -8.79 -9.15 5.96
CA PRO A 105 -10.15 -9.29 6.48
C PRO A 105 -10.25 -8.74 7.91
N LYS A 106 -11.47 -8.43 8.34
CA LYS A 106 -11.75 -8.14 9.75
C LYS A 106 -11.89 -9.45 10.53
N VAL A 107 -10.97 -9.69 11.46
CA VAL A 107 -10.95 -10.92 12.29
C VAL A 107 -10.70 -10.54 13.74
N ALA A 108 -11.64 -10.92 14.63
CA ALA A 108 -11.56 -10.59 16.04
C ALA A 108 -10.26 -11.08 16.69
N GLY A 109 -9.58 -10.20 17.43
CA GLY A 109 -8.29 -10.50 18.07
C GLY A 109 -7.10 -10.54 17.11
N LYS A 110 -7.27 -10.17 15.84
CA LYS A 110 -6.22 -10.15 14.80
C LYS A 110 -6.20 -8.80 14.05
N TRP A 111 -7.30 -8.45 13.37
CA TRP A 111 -7.44 -7.18 12.65
C TRP A 111 -8.82 -6.57 12.87
N ASP A 112 -8.84 -5.34 13.36
CA ASP A 112 -10.07 -4.59 13.62
C ASP A 112 -10.60 -3.82 12.40
N ILE A 113 -9.73 -3.60 11.41
CA ILE A 113 -10.00 -2.89 10.17
C ILE A 113 -9.78 -3.85 9.00
N GLU A 114 -10.73 -3.89 8.07
CA GLU A 114 -10.60 -4.62 6.80
C GLU A 114 -10.22 -3.68 5.65
N GLY A 115 -9.62 -4.24 4.61
CA GLY A 115 -9.40 -3.57 3.34
C GLY A 115 -8.12 -3.99 2.63
N PRO A 116 -7.83 -3.38 1.47
CA PRO A 116 -6.58 -3.58 0.76
C PRO A 116 -5.38 -3.14 1.61
N SER A 117 -4.41 -4.04 1.71
CA SER A 117 -3.17 -3.87 2.45
C SER A 117 -2.00 -4.32 1.57
N ILE A 118 -0.81 -3.93 2.00
CA ILE A 118 0.44 -4.35 1.37
C ILE A 118 1.13 -5.39 2.24
N GLU A 119 1.45 -6.51 1.60
CA GLU A 119 2.32 -7.54 2.14
C GLU A 119 3.75 -7.35 1.63
N ARG A 120 4.70 -7.48 2.56
CA ARG A 120 6.10 -7.14 2.35
C ARG A 120 6.94 -8.40 2.19
N PRO A 121 7.83 -8.50 1.19
CA PRO A 121 8.64 -9.70 0.95
C PRO A 121 9.69 -9.97 2.05
N TRP A 122 9.98 -9.02 2.93
CA TRP A 122 10.94 -9.22 4.02
C TRP A 122 10.25 -9.62 5.33
N PRO A 123 10.99 -10.28 6.25
CA PRO A 123 10.44 -10.73 7.51
C PRO A 123 9.75 -9.62 8.30
N ASN A 124 8.48 -9.83 8.60
CA ASN A 124 7.66 -8.91 9.39
C ASN A 124 6.42 -9.63 9.95
N ASN A 125 5.81 -9.05 10.98
CA ASN A 125 4.63 -9.62 11.64
C ASN A 125 3.35 -8.80 11.43
N MET A 126 3.34 -7.85 10.47
CA MET A 126 2.22 -6.94 10.22
C MET A 126 2.03 -6.63 8.74
N LEU A 127 0.81 -6.75 8.25
CA LEU A 127 0.41 -6.12 6.99
C LEU A 127 0.50 -4.59 7.10
N LEU A 128 0.72 -3.91 5.97
CA LEU A 128 0.69 -2.45 5.90
C LEU A 128 -0.67 -2.00 5.33
N PRO A 129 -1.63 -1.59 6.17
CA PRO A 129 -2.91 -1.12 5.68
C PRO A 129 -2.77 0.29 5.07
N ILE A 130 -3.12 0.44 3.79
CA ILE A 130 -2.83 1.69 3.06
C ILE A 130 -3.83 2.79 3.40
N LEU A 131 -5.11 2.46 3.59
CA LEU A 131 -6.12 3.47 3.92
C LEU A 131 -5.83 4.23 5.23
N PRO A 132 -5.42 3.58 6.35
CA PRO A 132 -4.94 4.28 7.53
C PRO A 132 -3.71 5.19 7.28
N LEU A 133 -2.81 4.82 6.37
CA LEU A 133 -1.68 5.68 5.99
C LEU A 133 -2.15 6.95 5.27
N VAL A 134 -3.13 6.83 4.36
CA VAL A 134 -3.75 7.98 3.69
C VAL A 134 -4.45 8.88 4.72
N GLY A 135 -5.27 8.31 5.60
CA GLY A 135 -5.96 9.07 6.65
C GLY A 135 -5.01 9.70 7.68
N GLY A 136 -3.92 9.01 8.01
CA GLY A 136 -2.87 9.50 8.89
C GLY A 136 -2.18 10.74 8.34
N ALA A 137 -1.79 10.73 7.06
CA ALA A 137 -1.20 11.90 6.41
C ALA A 137 -2.13 13.11 6.44
N VAL A 138 -3.42 12.92 6.12
CA VAL A 138 -4.43 14.00 6.20
C VAL A 138 -4.64 14.49 7.64
N GLY A 139 -4.50 13.63 8.66
CA GLY A 139 -4.59 14.03 10.06
C GLY A 139 -3.34 14.80 10.54
N CYS A 140 -2.16 14.43 10.07
CA CYS A 140 -0.88 15.03 10.46
C CYS A 140 -0.60 16.35 9.73
N GLN A 141 -1.02 16.49 8.47
CA GLN A 141 -0.80 17.67 7.63
C GLN A 141 0.69 18.08 7.50
N SER A 142 1.62 17.14 7.62
CA SER A 142 3.06 17.44 7.52
C SER A 142 3.55 17.54 6.08
N GLY A 143 2.96 16.77 5.16
CA GLY A 143 3.39 16.68 3.75
C GLY A 143 4.67 15.87 3.54
N GLU A 144 5.10 15.14 4.56
CA GLU A 144 6.32 14.31 4.55
C GLU A 144 6.06 12.88 5.05
N GLU A 145 4.83 12.55 5.48
CA GLU A 145 4.53 11.26 6.11
C GLU A 145 4.74 10.10 5.15
N TRP A 146 4.25 10.20 3.92
CA TRP A 146 4.30 9.10 2.97
C TRP A 146 5.72 8.76 2.60
N LEU A 147 6.53 9.77 2.24
CA LEU A 147 7.92 9.54 1.87
C LEU A 147 8.74 9.03 3.06
N TRP A 148 8.47 9.51 4.28
CA TRP A 148 9.13 9.02 5.48
C TRP A 148 8.82 7.54 5.76
N VAL A 149 7.53 7.14 5.76
CA VAL A 149 7.13 5.74 5.95
C VAL A 149 7.67 4.86 4.82
N PHE A 150 7.63 5.36 3.59
CA PHE A 150 8.16 4.64 2.43
C PHE A 150 9.65 4.37 2.57
N ASN A 151 10.45 5.38 2.92
CA ASN A 151 11.90 5.24 3.08
C ASN A 151 12.28 4.30 4.24
N ASN A 152 11.50 4.28 5.32
CA ASN A 152 11.69 3.29 6.39
C ASN A 152 11.50 1.85 5.89
N ASN A 153 10.46 1.60 5.08
CA ASN A 153 10.25 0.28 4.47
C ASN A 153 11.30 -0.04 3.41
N ARG A 154 11.71 0.94 2.60
CA ARG A 154 12.81 0.80 1.62
C ARG A 154 14.10 0.38 2.30
N LYS A 155 14.43 0.94 3.46
CA LYS A 155 15.62 0.54 4.23
C LYS A 155 15.56 -0.93 4.62
N SER A 156 14.45 -1.40 5.17
CA SER A 156 14.25 -2.82 5.51
C SER A 156 14.32 -3.73 4.29
N TYR A 157 13.70 -3.33 3.17
CA TYR A 157 13.79 -4.03 1.89
C TYR A 157 15.26 -4.15 1.43
N LEU A 158 16.01 -3.05 1.39
CA LEU A 158 17.41 -3.06 0.94
C LEU A 158 18.31 -3.90 1.86
N GLU A 159 18.10 -3.85 3.17
CA GLU A 159 18.80 -4.70 4.13
C GLU A 159 18.52 -6.18 3.87
N TRP A 160 17.25 -6.55 3.69
CA TRP A 160 16.86 -7.91 3.33
C TRP A 160 17.43 -8.35 1.97
N LYS A 161 17.42 -7.49 0.94
CA LYS A 161 18.07 -7.77 -0.36
C LYS A 161 19.57 -8.00 -0.17
N SER A 162 20.24 -7.16 0.62
CA SER A 162 21.69 -7.26 0.88
C SER A 162 22.09 -8.56 1.60
N ASN A 163 21.17 -9.13 2.38
CA ASN A 163 21.33 -10.42 3.05
C ASN A 163 21.04 -11.63 2.14
N GLY A 164 20.96 -11.42 0.83
CA GLY A 164 20.72 -12.47 -0.15
C GLY A 164 19.25 -12.74 -0.43
N SER A 165 18.35 -11.86 0.02
CA SER A 165 16.89 -12.01 -0.15
C SER A 165 16.40 -13.38 0.31
N PRO A 166 16.78 -13.87 1.51
CA PRO A 166 16.35 -15.18 1.97
C PRO A 166 14.83 -15.22 1.90
N LYS A 167 14.31 -16.21 1.19
CA LYS A 167 12.89 -16.27 0.85
C LYS A 167 12.05 -16.23 2.14
N SER A 168 11.13 -15.29 2.22
CA SER A 168 10.03 -15.35 3.19
C SER A 168 8.85 -16.17 2.66
N TRP A 169 8.88 -16.64 1.40
CA TRP A 169 7.72 -17.19 0.67
C TRP A 169 7.75 -18.70 0.41
N ASP A 170 8.59 -19.49 1.09
CA ASP A 170 8.48 -20.96 1.10
C ASP A 170 7.56 -21.48 2.24
N TRP A 171 6.60 -20.67 2.71
CA TRP A 171 5.48 -21.15 3.55
C TRP A 171 4.38 -21.74 2.64
N PRO A 172 3.66 -22.79 3.09
CA PRO A 172 2.73 -23.55 2.26
C PRO A 172 1.66 -22.72 1.53
#